data_AF-A0A8K0NBX3-F1
#
_entry.id   AF-A0A8K0NBX3-F1
#
_cell.length_a   1.000
_cell.length_b   1.000
_cell.length_c   1.000
_cell.angle_alpha   90.00
_cell.angle_beta   90.00
_cell.angle_gamma   90.00
#
_symmetry.space_group_name_H-M   'P 1'
#
loop_
_entity.id
_entity.type
_entity.pdbx_description
1 polymer ?
#
loop_
_entity_poly.entity_id
_entity_poly.type
_entity_poly.pdbx_seq_one_letter_code
_entity_poly.pdbx_strand_id
1 'polypeptide(L)'
;MILVMAVPKSKTSEKWMGPMIRMSLPSFSGQTEHNPQLLKYSCQIECRVRAVEAAKISKPKTIDADDGHDTKFSNQGSNCFAEDEAWNRSISVLLSKPILALEFNFLKMQVEAPAVLVSHLKKNQLEESRSH
;
A
#
# COMPACT_ATOMS: atom_id res chain seq x y z
N MET A 1 -22.13 3.86 -10.02
CA MET A 1 -21.60 4.95 -9.17
C MET A 1 -21.39 6.16 -10.07
N ILE A 2 -22.23 7.18 -9.97
CA ILE A 2 -22.04 8.45 -10.69
C ILE A 2 -21.40 9.43 -9.72
N LEU A 3 -20.17 9.88 -10.00
CA LEU A 3 -19.49 10.90 -9.22
C LEU A 3 -19.87 12.27 -9.80
N VAL A 4 -20.90 12.91 -9.26
CA VAL A 4 -21.19 14.32 -9.53
C VAL A 4 -20.27 15.17 -8.66
N MET A 5 -19.26 15.78 -9.26
CA MET A 5 -18.40 16.74 -8.57
C MET A 5 -19.00 18.15 -8.68
N ALA A 6 -19.82 18.53 -7.71
CA ALA A 6 -20.21 19.93 -7.53
C ALA A 6 -19.10 20.65 -6.76
N VAL A 7 -18.46 21.63 -7.40
CA VAL A 7 -17.46 22.51 -6.78
C VAL A 7 -18.18 23.53 -5.88
N PRO A 8 -17.98 23.53 -4.55
CA PRO A 8 -18.56 24.55 -3.70
C PRO A 8 -17.74 25.85 -3.84
N LYS A 9 -18.36 26.91 -4.34
CA LYS A 9 -17.84 28.27 -4.17
C LYS A 9 -18.19 28.71 -2.75
N SER A 10 -17.20 28.82 -1.85
CA SER A 10 -17.41 29.50 -0.57
C SER A 10 -16.43 30.65 -0.38
N LYS A 11 -17.00 31.79 -0.01
CA LYS A 11 -16.32 33.03 0.37
C LYS A 11 -16.20 33.03 1.89
N THR A 12 -15.08 32.52 2.42
CA THR A 12 -14.47 32.79 3.74
C THR A 12 -13.30 31.82 3.86
N SER A 13 -12.08 32.33 4.08
CA SER A 13 -10.81 31.66 3.80
C SER A 13 -10.38 30.60 4.82
N GLU A 14 -11.24 29.64 5.15
CA GLU A 14 -10.77 28.33 5.57
C GLU A 14 -10.60 27.48 4.31
N LYS A 15 -9.35 27.12 4.00
CA LYS A 15 -8.97 26.37 2.80
C LYS A 15 -9.76 25.06 2.78
N TRP A 16 -10.82 24.97 1.97
CA TRP A 16 -11.66 23.76 1.88
C TRP A 16 -10.79 22.52 1.66
N MET A 17 -10.87 21.56 2.60
CA MET A 17 -9.99 20.39 2.66
C MET A 17 -10.56 19.16 1.93
N GLY A 18 -11.68 19.33 1.23
CA GLY A 18 -12.36 18.25 0.51
C GLY A 18 -13.44 17.53 1.33
N PRO A 19 -14.29 16.73 0.66
CA PRO A 19 -15.26 15.86 1.34
C PRO A 19 -14.57 14.85 2.25
N MET A 20 -15.25 14.53 3.34
CA MET A 20 -14.90 13.41 4.21
C MET A 20 -15.38 12.11 3.56
N ILE A 21 -14.48 11.14 3.47
CA ILE A 21 -14.79 9.80 2.96
C ILE A 21 -14.47 8.77 4.04
N ARG A 22 -15.21 7.66 4.01
CA ARG A 22 -14.91 6.45 4.78
C ARG A 22 -14.78 5.30 3.80
N MET A 23 -13.72 4.52 3.96
CA MET A 23 -13.43 3.35 3.15
C MET A 23 -12.98 2.21 4.06
N SER A 24 -13.24 0.97 3.64
CA SER A 24 -12.74 -0.21 4.33
C SER A 24 -11.84 -1.00 3.37
N LEU A 25 -10.69 -1.46 3.86
CA LEU A 25 -9.94 -2.45 3.10
C LEU A 25 -10.74 -3.76 3.02
N PRO A 26 -10.62 -4.54 1.93
CA PRO A 26 -11.22 -5.86 1.86
C PRO A 26 -10.81 -6.68 3.07
N SER A 27 -11.80 -7.21 3.80
CA SER A 27 -11.53 -8.15 4.88
C SER A 27 -10.97 -9.42 4.27
N PHE A 28 -9.72 -9.76 4.58
CA PHE A 28 -9.16 -11.05 4.23
C PHE A 28 -9.39 -12.02 5.38
N SER A 29 -9.99 -13.17 5.07
CA SER A 29 -10.04 -14.30 5.99
C SER A 29 -9.22 -15.44 5.38
N GLY A 30 -8.43 -16.14 6.18
CA GLY A 30 -7.68 -17.32 5.74
C GLY A 30 -8.55 -18.50 5.30
N GLN A 31 -9.88 -18.43 5.48
CA GLN A 31 -10.89 -19.42 5.04
C GLN A 31 -10.50 -20.88 5.28
N THR A 32 -9.94 -21.18 6.45
CA THR A 32 -9.65 -22.59 6.79
C THR A 32 -10.93 -23.31 7.20
N GLU A 33 -11.05 -24.59 6.87
CA GLU A 33 -12.27 -25.39 7.13
C GLU A 33 -12.68 -25.37 8.62
N HIS A 34 -11.70 -25.44 9.52
CA HIS A 34 -11.95 -25.45 10.95
C HIS A 34 -12.12 -24.05 11.54
N ASN A 35 -11.58 -23.01 10.89
CA ASN A 35 -11.59 -21.63 11.38
C ASN A 35 -11.75 -20.64 10.21
N PRO A 36 -12.98 -20.43 9.71
CA PRO A 36 -13.22 -19.59 8.54
C PRO A 36 -12.91 -18.11 8.79
N GLN A 37 -12.86 -17.67 10.06
CA GLN A 37 -12.52 -16.29 10.44
C GLN A 37 -11.04 -16.12 10.83
N LEU A 38 -10.20 -17.16 10.64
CA LEU A 38 -8.76 -17.07 10.91
C LEU A 38 -8.15 -15.91 10.11
N LEU A 39 -7.33 -15.08 10.77
CA LEU A 39 -6.71 -13.88 10.19
C LEU A 39 -7.69 -12.79 9.71
N LYS A 40 -8.98 -12.87 10.06
CA LYS A 40 -9.92 -11.80 9.72
C LYS A 40 -9.45 -10.49 10.33
N TYR A 41 -9.14 -9.53 9.48
CA TYR A 41 -8.92 -8.14 9.88
C TYR A 41 -9.96 -7.26 9.22
N SER A 42 -10.41 -6.23 9.95
CA SER A 42 -11.12 -5.11 9.38
C SER A 42 -10.22 -3.87 9.52
N CYS A 43 -10.08 -3.12 8.43
CA CYS A 43 -9.38 -1.84 8.44
C CYS A 43 -10.34 -0.79 7.90
N GLN A 44 -10.74 0.14 8.77
CA GLN A 44 -11.55 1.29 8.40
C GLN A 44 -10.64 2.50 8.30
N ILE A 45 -10.75 3.23 7.19
CA ILE A 45 -10.00 4.45 6.94
C ILE A 45 -11.00 5.59 6.77
N GLU A 46 -10.76 6.66 7.51
CA GLU A 46 -11.51 7.91 7.44
C GLU A 46 -10.54 9.03 7.09
N CYS A 47 -10.85 9.83 6.08
CA CYS A 47 -10.00 10.95 5.67
C CYS A 47 -10.79 11.97 4.85
N ARG A 48 -10.22 13.16 4.65
CA ARG A 48 -10.70 14.11 3.65
C ARG A 48 -9.90 14.00 2.37
N VAL A 49 -10.56 14.10 1.22
CA VAL A 49 -9.90 13.97 -0.09
C VAL A 49 -10.17 15.20 -0.94
N ARG A 50 -9.11 15.78 -1.53
CA ARG A 50 -9.25 16.87 -2.52
C ARG A 50 -8.32 16.68 -3.71
N ALA A 51 -8.70 17.26 -4.84
CA ALA A 51 -7.81 17.35 -6.00
C ALA A 51 -6.70 18.38 -5.74
N VAL A 52 -5.48 18.06 -6.18
CA VAL A 52 -4.29 18.91 -6.07
C VAL A 52 -3.49 18.89 -7.38
N GLU A 53 -2.52 19.79 -7.51
CA GLU A 53 -1.55 19.72 -8.59
C GLU A 53 -0.68 18.47 -8.44
N ALA A 54 -0.44 17.77 -9.55
CA ALA A 54 0.39 16.58 -9.54
C ALA A 54 1.87 16.93 -9.30
N ALA A 55 2.57 16.05 -8.58
CA ALA A 55 4.00 16.23 -8.35
C ALA A 55 4.79 16.15 -9.66
N LYS A 56 5.77 17.04 -9.82
CA LYS A 56 6.70 17.00 -10.95
C LYS A 56 7.78 15.97 -10.66
N ILE A 57 7.90 14.98 -11.53
CA ILE A 57 8.92 13.93 -11.44
C ILE A 57 9.89 14.11 -12.62
N SER A 58 11.18 14.11 -12.33
CA SER A 58 12.26 14.16 -13.32
C SER A 58 13.01 12.83 -13.38
N LYS A 59 13.63 12.53 -14.53
CA LYS A 59 14.49 11.36 -14.68
C LYS A 59 15.63 11.39 -13.65
N PRO A 60 16.01 10.24 -13.06
CA PRO A 60 17.29 10.12 -12.37
C PRO A 60 18.41 10.55 -13.31
N LYS A 61 19.37 11.34 -12.82
CA LYS A 61 20.57 11.64 -13.60
C LYS A 61 21.34 10.33 -13.76
N THR A 62 21.40 9.78 -14.96
CA THR A 62 22.45 8.83 -15.31
C THR A 62 23.75 9.60 -15.24
N ILE A 63 24.70 9.12 -14.44
CA ILE A 63 26.07 9.60 -14.53
C ILE A 63 26.60 9.02 -15.83
N ASP A 64 26.31 9.70 -16.94
CA ASP A 64 26.99 9.43 -18.18
C ASP A 64 28.42 9.91 -17.96
N ALA A 65 29.32 8.96 -17.72
CA ALA A 65 30.75 9.19 -17.80
C ALA A 65 31.11 9.47 -19.27
N ASP A 66 30.86 10.70 -19.71
CA ASP A 66 31.51 11.28 -20.87
C ASP A 66 32.65 12.17 -20.34
N ASP A 67 33.75 11.53 -19.99
CA ASP A 67 35.06 12.12 -20.24
C ASP A 67 36.00 10.98 -20.63
N GLY A 68 36.68 11.15 -21.76
CA GLY A 68 37.40 10.09 -22.45
C GLY A 68 38.52 9.50 -21.60
N HIS A 69 38.38 8.24 -21.21
CA HIS A 69 39.54 7.39 -20.97
C HIS A 69 39.19 5.91 -21.14
N ASP A 70 39.89 5.27 -22.08
CA ASP A 70 39.92 3.82 -22.28
C ASP A 70 40.12 3.11 -20.94
N THR A 71 39.04 2.55 -20.39
CA THR A 71 39.15 1.61 -19.28
C THR A 71 38.18 0.47 -19.51
N LYS A 72 38.73 -0.63 -20.07
CA LYS A 72 38.08 -1.93 -20.13
C LYS A 72 37.78 -2.40 -18.70
N PHE A 73 36.58 -2.12 -18.21
CA PHE A 73 36.01 -2.91 -17.12
C PHE A 73 35.18 -4.03 -17.73
N SER A 74 35.85 -5.17 -17.92
CA SER A 74 35.18 -6.46 -17.90
C SER A 74 34.42 -6.54 -16.57
N ASN A 75 33.09 -6.57 -16.62
CA ASN A 75 32.33 -7.21 -15.56
C ASN A 75 31.41 -8.25 -16.17
N GLN A 76 31.99 -9.44 -16.22
CA GLN A 76 31.35 -10.69 -16.54
C GLN A 76 30.26 -10.98 -15.51
N GLY A 77 29.03 -11.17 -16.00
CA GLY A 77 28.01 -12.00 -15.37
C GLY A 77 27.21 -11.35 -14.25
N SER A 78 26.00 -10.89 -14.56
CA SER A 78 24.85 -11.25 -13.74
C SER A 78 23.56 -11.02 -14.54
N ASN A 79 22.67 -12.00 -14.53
CA ASN A 79 21.38 -11.98 -15.22
C ASN A 79 20.52 -10.77 -14.80
N CYS A 80 20.53 -9.65 -15.54
CA CYS A 80 19.82 -8.41 -15.13
C CYS A 80 18.87 -7.81 -16.17
N PHE A 81 18.80 -8.34 -17.41
CA PHE A 81 17.98 -7.76 -18.47
C PHE A 81 16.48 -7.64 -18.13
N ALA A 82 15.93 -8.54 -17.31
CA ALA A 82 14.53 -8.49 -16.90
C ALA A 82 14.26 -7.41 -15.83
N GLU A 83 15.24 -7.13 -14.96
CA GLU A 83 15.13 -6.13 -13.90
C GLU A 83 15.27 -4.71 -14.48
N ASP A 84 16.17 -4.53 -15.45
CA ASP A 84 16.32 -3.27 -16.19
C ASP A 84 15.07 -2.92 -16.99
N GLU A 85 14.42 -3.91 -17.61
CA GLU A 85 13.19 -3.65 -18.36
C GLU A 85 12.02 -3.27 -17.43
N ALA A 86 11.82 -4.02 -16.34
CA ALA A 86 10.79 -3.71 -15.34
C ALA A 86 11.02 -2.34 -14.69
N TRP A 87 12.27 -2.00 -14.41
CA TRP A 87 12.68 -0.69 -13.91
C TRP A 87 12.38 0.41 -14.93
N ASN A 88 12.81 0.25 -16.18
CA ASN A 88 12.57 1.23 -17.24
C ASN A 88 11.07 1.43 -17.52
N ARG A 89 10.27 0.36 -17.45
CA ARG A 89 8.80 0.44 -17.52
C ARG A 89 8.23 1.23 -16.34
N SER A 90 8.70 0.96 -15.12
CA SER A 90 8.25 1.66 -13.91
C SER A 90 8.58 3.16 -13.98
N ILE A 91 9.81 3.51 -14.40
CA ILE A 91 10.23 4.90 -14.62
C ILE A 91 9.38 5.57 -15.70
N SER A 92 9.09 4.89 -16.81
CA SER A 92 8.23 5.43 -17.87
C SER A 92 6.81 5.77 -17.38
N VAL A 93 6.25 4.94 -16.48
CA VAL A 93 4.95 5.22 -15.84
C VAL A 93 5.03 6.47 -14.96
N LEU A 94 6.06 6.60 -14.13
CA LEU A 94 6.23 7.76 -13.23
C LEU A 94 6.41 9.08 -13.98
N LEU A 95 7.04 9.05 -15.16
CA LEU A 95 7.30 10.22 -16.00
C LEU A 95 6.16 10.54 -16.97
N SER A 96 5.12 9.70 -17.01
CA SER A 96 3.95 9.95 -17.84
C SER A 96 3.15 11.17 -17.36
N LYS A 97 2.24 11.66 -18.20
CA LYS A 97 1.38 12.78 -17.82
C LYS A 97 0.33 12.31 -16.80
N PRO A 98 0.34 12.86 -15.57
CA PRO A 98 -0.66 12.49 -14.56
C PRO A 98 -2.06 12.93 -14.99
N ILE A 99 -3.04 12.06 -14.79
CA ILE A 99 -4.46 12.34 -15.11
C ILE A 99 -5.12 13.11 -13.96
N LEU A 100 -4.82 12.72 -12.71
CA LEU A 100 -5.40 13.29 -11.49
C LEU A 100 -4.42 13.09 -10.33
N ALA A 101 -4.32 14.06 -9.43
CA ALA A 101 -3.65 13.91 -8.15
C ALA A 101 -4.62 14.25 -7.02
N LEU A 102 -4.64 13.39 -6.00
CA LEU A 102 -5.52 13.50 -4.85
C LEU A 102 -4.67 13.60 -3.58
N GLU A 103 -4.98 14.56 -2.73
CA GLU A 103 -4.41 14.66 -1.39
C GLU A 103 -5.41 14.11 -0.38
N PHE A 104 -4.91 13.22 0.48
CA PHE A 104 -5.65 12.63 1.59
C PHE A 104 -5.20 13.31 2.89
N ASN A 105 -6.12 14.03 3.54
CA ASN A 105 -5.86 14.74 4.79
C ASN A 105 -6.57 14.08 5.97
N PHE A 106 -6.01 14.27 7.16
CA PHE A 106 -6.59 13.77 8.42
C PHE A 106 -6.90 12.27 8.38
N LEU A 107 -5.97 11.49 7.81
CA LEU A 107 -6.15 10.04 7.70
C LEU A 107 -6.17 9.43 9.10
N LYS A 108 -7.32 8.87 9.46
CA LYS A 108 -7.54 8.08 10.67
C LYS A 108 -7.80 6.64 10.26
N MET A 109 -6.96 5.74 10.73
CA MET A 109 -7.09 4.32 10.46
C MET A 109 -7.46 3.58 11.75
N GLN A 110 -8.51 2.77 11.70
CA GLN A 110 -8.89 1.85 12.75
C GLN A 110 -8.65 0.43 12.24
N VAL A 111 -7.77 -0.29 12.92
CA VAL A 111 -7.44 -1.68 12.62
C VAL A 111 -7.90 -2.54 13.78
N GLU A 112 -8.78 -3.50 13.51
CA GLU A 112 -9.12 -4.54 14.47
C GLU A 112 -8.06 -5.64 14.41
N ALA A 113 -7.57 -6.07 15.57
CA ALA A 113 -6.62 -7.17 15.65
C ALA A 113 -7.24 -8.46 15.10
N PRO A 114 -6.46 -9.31 14.41
CA PRO A 114 -6.92 -10.63 14.01
C PRO A 114 -7.43 -11.43 15.20
N ALA A 115 -8.44 -12.28 14.98
CA ALA A 115 -8.94 -13.19 16.01
C ALA A 115 -7.79 -14.09 16.51
N VAL A 116 -7.45 -13.98 17.80
CA VAL A 116 -6.44 -14.84 18.46
C VAL A 116 -7.08 -16.19 18.75
N LEU A 117 -6.60 -17.25 18.10
CA LEU A 117 -7.01 -18.61 18.43
C LEU A 117 -6.17 -19.11 19.60
N VAL A 118 -6.76 -19.19 20.79
CA VAL A 118 -6.15 -19.92 21.90
C VAL A 118 -6.31 -21.40 21.60
N SER A 119 -5.21 -22.09 21.29
CA SER A 119 -5.25 -23.54 21.18
C SER A 119 -5.55 -24.13 22.55
N HIS A 120 -6.75 -24.70 22.71
CA HIS A 120 -7.04 -25.58 23.82
C HIS A 120 -6.27 -26.89 23.59
N LEU A 121 -4.96 -26.89 23.87
CA LEU A 121 -4.22 -28.11 24.18
C LEU A 121 -4.87 -28.69 25.43
N LYS A 122 -5.89 -29.54 25.23
CA LYS A 122 -6.55 -30.25 26.31
C LYS A 122 -5.49 -31.07 27.04
N LYS A 123 -5.31 -30.70 28.31
CA LYS A 123 -4.67 -31.46 29.38
C LYS A 123 -5.31 -32.85 29.48
N ASN A 124 -4.85 -33.81 28.70
CA ASN A 124 -5.16 -35.22 28.91
C ASN A 124 -3.86 -35.99 29.06
N GLN A 125 -3.08 -35.74 30.12
CA GLN A 125 -2.00 -36.65 30.59
C GLN A 125 -1.69 -36.45 32.10
N LEU A 126 -2.70 -36.17 32.94
CA LEU A 126 -2.50 -36.13 34.40
C LEU A 126 -3.73 -36.60 35.18
N GLU A 127 -4.44 -37.63 34.71
CA GLU A 127 -5.50 -38.31 35.49
C GLU A 127 -5.50 -39.82 35.18
N GLU A 128 -4.34 -40.41 34.85
CA GLU A 128 -4.16 -41.87 34.74
C GLU A 128 -2.98 -42.34 35.61
N SER A 129 -2.80 -41.68 36.76
CA SER A 129 -1.79 -42.07 37.78
C SER A 129 -2.39 -42.09 39.19
N ARG A 130 -3.73 -42.06 39.32
CA ARG A 130 -4.43 -42.02 40.61
C ARG A 130 -5.47 -43.10 40.83
N SER A 131 -5.61 -44.05 39.91
CA SER A 131 -6.36 -45.28 40.15
C SER A 131 -5.36 -46.41 40.43
N HIS A 132 -4.80 -46.38 41.64
CA HIS A 132 -4.28 -47.55 42.35
C HIS A 132 -5.41 -48.18 43.15
#